data_AF-A0A382SMW6-F1
#
_entry.id   AF-A0A382SMW6-F1
#
_cell.length_a   1.000
_cell.length_b   1.000
_cell.length_c   1.000
_cell.angle_alpha   90.00
_cell.angle_beta   90.00
_cell.angle_gamma   90.00
#
_symmetry.space_group_name_H-M   'P 1'
#
loop_
_entity.id
_entity.type
_entity.pdbx_description
1 polymer ?
#
loop_
_entity_poly.entity_id
_entity_poly.type
_entity_poly.pdbx_seq_one_letter_code
_entity_poly.pdbx_strand_id
1 'polypeptide(L)'
;MEFDTPTIYCDMDGVIADFVTYTSKRLGKPFKDENWLDLPEDMFYQLSPMSDAFVLWKFIGKYNPNILTAVPRKAESRGAVSERAADDKKRWVKKHFNVPENRVYAVLRQFKEKFAKDGRDGRPNLLIDDHIKNVKAFKRAGGLGVLHLNAHNTIKELKRLGYK
;
A
#
# COMPACT_ATOMS: atom_id res chain seq x y z
N MET A 1 -19.47 17.34 -18.17
CA MET A 1 -18.78 16.09 -17.80
C MET A 1 -18.01 16.37 -16.53
N GLU A 2 -18.51 15.93 -15.37
CA GLU A 2 -17.69 15.88 -14.17
C GLU A 2 -16.52 14.95 -14.47
N PHE A 3 -15.28 15.43 -14.31
CA PHE A 3 -14.13 14.55 -14.26
C PHE A 3 -14.26 13.74 -12.98
N ASP A 4 -14.83 12.54 -13.12
CA ASP A 4 -14.93 11.58 -12.03
C ASP A 4 -13.49 11.26 -11.58
N THR A 5 -13.16 11.66 -10.36
CA THR A 5 -11.78 11.61 -9.87
C THR A 5 -11.32 10.15 -9.83
N PRO A 6 -10.14 9.79 -10.39
CA PRO A 6 -9.69 8.40 -10.43
C PRO A 6 -9.74 7.71 -9.06
N THR A 7 -10.11 6.44 -9.01
CA THR A 7 -10.12 5.69 -7.75
C THR A 7 -8.69 5.56 -7.22
N ILE A 8 -8.47 5.96 -5.96
CA ILE A 8 -7.17 5.84 -5.31
C ILE A 8 -6.99 4.41 -4.78
N TYR A 9 -5.84 3.82 -5.11
CA TYR A 9 -5.24 2.69 -4.42
C TYR A 9 -3.99 3.17 -3.70
N CYS A 10 -3.99 3.06 -2.38
CA CYS A 10 -2.88 3.42 -1.50
C CYS A 10 -2.12 2.15 -1.09
N ASP A 11 -0.80 2.11 -1.27
CA ASP A 11 0.00 1.04 -0.68
C ASP A 11 0.01 1.15 0.85
N MET A 12 0.35 0.05 1.52
CA MET A 12 0.45 0.01 2.97
C MET A 12 1.88 0.20 3.44
N ASP A 13 2.76 -0.77 3.14
CA ASP A 13 4.13 -0.79 3.63
C ASP A 13 4.93 0.34 2.94
N GLY A 14 5.62 1.16 3.71
CA GLY A 14 6.39 2.29 3.18
C GLY A 14 5.57 3.53 2.82
N VAL A 15 4.23 3.47 2.93
CA VAL A 15 3.33 4.63 2.68
C VAL A 15 2.54 5.02 3.92
N ILE A 16 1.80 4.08 4.52
CA ILE A 16 1.05 4.33 5.76
C ILE A 16 1.55 3.49 6.93
N ALA A 17 2.27 2.39 6.68
CA ALA A 17 2.85 1.51 7.70
C ALA A 17 4.38 1.44 7.57
N ASP A 18 5.08 1.57 8.70
CA ASP A 18 6.55 1.60 8.75
C ASP A 18 7.17 0.21 8.85
N PHE A 19 7.23 -0.48 7.70
CA PHE A 19 7.84 -1.79 7.57
C PHE A 19 9.35 -1.77 7.79
N VAL A 20 10.05 -0.78 7.20
CA VAL A 20 11.52 -0.74 7.17
C VAL A 20 12.09 -0.52 8.56
N THR A 21 11.57 0.46 9.32
CA THR A 21 12.06 0.74 10.67
C THR A 21 11.72 -0.42 11.61
N TYR A 22 10.49 -0.96 11.51
CA TYR A 22 10.05 -2.07 12.35
C TYR A 22 10.96 -3.30 12.18
N THR A 23 11.15 -3.75 10.94
CA THR A 23 11.98 -4.93 10.65
C THR A 23 13.44 -4.68 10.99
N SER A 24 13.98 -3.51 10.66
CA SER A 24 15.38 -3.19 10.93
C SER A 24 15.69 -3.12 12.43
N LYS A 25 14.78 -2.56 13.25
CA LYS A 25 14.91 -2.57 14.71
C LYS A 25 14.82 -3.98 15.29
N ARG A 26 13.93 -4.82 14.76
CA ARG A 26 13.75 -6.20 15.25
C ARG A 26 14.95 -7.08 14.93
N LEU A 27 15.55 -6.91 13.74
CA LEU A 27 16.64 -7.73 13.24
C LEU A 27 18.03 -7.18 13.59
N GLY A 28 18.14 -5.91 13.97
CA GLY A 28 19.42 -5.20 14.15
C GLY A 28 20.17 -4.96 12.84
N LYS A 29 19.55 -5.21 11.69
CA LYS A 29 20.12 -5.07 10.33
C LYS A 29 19.02 -4.82 9.30
N PRO A 30 19.34 -4.30 8.10
CA PRO A 30 18.36 -4.16 7.03
C PRO A 30 17.72 -5.50 6.67
N PHE A 31 16.40 -5.50 6.53
CA PHE A 31 15.61 -6.67 6.15
C PHE A 31 16.01 -7.21 4.77
N LYS A 32 16.12 -8.54 4.66
CA LYS A 32 16.23 -9.29 3.41
C LYS A 32 15.21 -10.43 3.39
N ASP A 33 14.93 -10.97 2.21
CA ASP A 33 13.92 -12.04 2.03
C ASP A 33 14.26 -13.33 2.81
N GLU A 34 15.51 -13.54 3.20
CA GLU A 34 15.91 -14.66 4.09
C GLU A 34 15.49 -14.46 5.56
N ASN A 35 15.11 -13.24 5.97
CA ASN A 35 14.80 -12.90 7.36
C ASN A 35 13.32 -13.04 7.74
N TRP A 36 12.47 -13.58 6.86
CA TRP A 36 11.05 -13.75 7.19
C TRP A 36 10.82 -14.62 8.43
N LEU A 37 11.64 -15.67 8.61
CA LEU A 37 11.54 -16.57 9.76
C LEU A 37 12.06 -15.95 11.07
N ASP A 38 12.80 -14.84 10.99
CA ASP A 38 13.33 -14.11 12.15
C ASP A 38 12.32 -13.08 12.70
N LEU A 39 11.17 -12.91 12.05
CA LEU A 39 10.14 -11.93 12.40
C LEU A 39 8.93 -12.60 13.09
N PRO A 40 8.20 -11.89 13.98
CA PRO A 40 6.94 -12.40 14.53
C PRO A 40 5.94 -12.74 13.44
N GLU A 41 5.18 -13.81 13.62
CA GLU A 41 4.18 -14.27 12.64
C GLU A 41 3.13 -13.20 12.31
N ASP A 42 2.79 -12.36 13.29
CA ASP A 42 1.82 -11.27 13.21
C ASP A 42 2.46 -9.89 12.94
N MET A 43 3.70 -9.86 12.45
CA MET A 43 4.48 -8.61 12.31
C MET A 43 3.74 -7.48 11.58
N PHE A 44 2.92 -7.80 10.57
CA PHE A 44 2.17 -6.80 9.82
C PHE A 44 1.11 -6.09 10.68
N TYR A 45 0.55 -6.77 11.67
CA TYR A 45 -0.38 -6.19 12.62
C TYR A 45 0.31 -5.33 13.70
N GLN A 46 1.61 -5.54 13.90
CA GLN A 46 2.41 -4.80 14.89
C GLN A 46 3.10 -3.54 14.33
N LEU A 47 3.03 -3.30 13.02
CA LEU A 47 3.66 -2.15 12.39
C LEU A 47 3.16 -0.84 13.03
N SER A 48 4.08 0.11 13.23
CA SER A 48 3.69 1.49 13.55
C SER A 48 3.28 2.21 12.26
N PRO A 49 2.37 3.19 12.30
CA PRO A 49 2.13 4.05 11.16
C PRO A 49 3.41 4.80 10.74
N MET A 50 3.56 5.12 9.45
CA MET A 50 4.56 6.09 8.99
C MET A 50 4.35 7.43 9.71
N SER A 51 5.43 8.17 9.98
CA SER A 51 5.38 9.43 10.74
C SER A 51 4.44 10.48 10.13
N ASP A 52 4.26 10.45 8.81
CA ASP A 52 3.37 11.33 8.04
C ASP A 52 2.14 10.62 7.48
N ALA A 53 1.87 9.36 7.87
CA ALA A 53 0.74 8.58 7.38
C ALA A 53 -0.59 9.31 7.58
N PHE A 54 -0.80 9.91 8.76
CA PHE A 54 -2.02 10.64 9.09
C PHE A 54 -2.13 11.98 8.35
N VAL A 55 -1.00 12.59 7.96
CA VAL A 55 -1.00 13.79 7.10
C VAL A 55 -1.52 13.43 5.71
N LEU A 56 -1.00 12.34 5.14
CA LEU A 56 -1.50 11.81 3.87
C LEU A 56 -2.98 11.42 3.98
N TRP A 57 -3.35 10.68 5.02
CA TRP A 57 -4.70 10.16 5.20
C TRP A 57 -5.74 11.26 5.37
N LYS A 58 -5.40 12.35 6.06
CA LYS A 58 -6.26 13.54 6.17
C LYS A 58 -6.61 14.11 4.79
N PHE A 59 -5.69 14.03 3.82
CA PHE A 59 -5.93 14.49 2.46
C PHE A 59 -6.71 13.46 1.63
N ILE A 60 -6.28 12.20 1.60
CA ILE A 60 -6.87 11.21 0.70
C ILE A 60 -8.15 10.57 1.22
N GLY A 61 -8.40 10.57 2.54
CA GLY A 61 -9.48 9.82 3.17
C GLY A 61 -10.88 10.17 2.65
N LYS A 62 -11.12 11.44 2.30
CA LYS A 62 -12.38 11.91 1.70
C LYS A 62 -12.70 11.29 0.33
N TYR A 63 -11.69 10.77 -0.37
CA TYR A 63 -11.86 10.07 -1.65
C TYR A 63 -12.11 8.58 -1.49
N ASN A 64 -12.27 8.09 -0.26
CA ASN A 64 -12.50 6.69 0.00
C ASN A 64 -11.43 5.79 -0.68
N PRO A 65 -10.13 5.96 -0.36
CA PRO A 65 -9.06 5.21 -1.00
C PRO A 65 -9.13 3.72 -0.68
N ASN A 66 -8.99 2.86 -1.68
CA ASN A 66 -8.72 1.45 -1.47
C ASN A 66 -7.29 1.25 -1.00
N ILE A 67 -7.02 0.18 -0.26
CA ILE A 67 -5.65 -0.25 0.02
C ILE A 67 -5.25 -1.31 -0.99
N LEU A 68 -4.08 -1.15 -1.63
CA LEU A 68 -3.50 -2.16 -2.52
C LEU A 68 -2.11 -2.51 -2.02
N THR A 69 -2.01 -3.59 -1.25
CA THR A 69 -0.79 -3.96 -0.54
C THR A 69 -0.27 -5.30 -1.03
N ALA A 70 1.06 -5.43 -1.09
CA ALA A 70 1.70 -6.69 -1.43
C ALA A 70 1.73 -7.63 -0.21
N VAL A 71 1.51 -8.93 -0.43
CA VAL A 71 1.79 -9.98 0.55
C VAL A 71 2.99 -10.83 0.12
N PRO A 72 3.74 -11.43 1.07
CA PRO A 72 4.79 -12.36 0.73
C PRO A 72 4.21 -13.56 -0.05
N ARG A 73 4.96 -14.13 -1.00
CA ARG A 73 4.50 -15.39 -1.62
C ARG A 73 4.58 -16.49 -0.57
N LYS A 74 3.57 -17.35 -0.53
CA LYS A 74 3.58 -18.57 0.28
C LYS A 74 4.79 -19.42 -0.09
N ALA A 75 5.63 -19.69 0.89
CA ALA A 75 6.81 -20.53 0.80
C ALA A 75 7.27 -20.89 2.22
N GLU A 76 7.86 -22.07 2.39
CA GLU A 76 8.43 -22.51 3.68
C GLU A 76 9.44 -21.50 4.22
N SER A 77 10.28 -20.93 3.35
CA SER A 77 11.25 -19.88 3.69
C SER A 77 10.63 -18.58 4.22
N ARG A 78 9.30 -18.42 4.14
CA ARG A 78 8.57 -17.26 4.67
C ARG A 78 7.65 -17.58 5.85
N GLY A 79 7.53 -18.87 6.19
CA GLY A 79 6.76 -19.35 7.34
C GLY A 79 5.32 -18.81 7.43
N ALA A 80 4.81 -18.80 8.67
CA ALA A 80 3.45 -18.37 9.00
C ALA A 80 3.17 -16.90 8.65
N VAL A 81 4.20 -16.03 8.57
CA VAL A 81 4.04 -14.64 8.14
C VAL A 81 3.37 -14.57 6.76
N SER A 82 3.75 -15.45 5.82
CA SER A 82 3.16 -15.46 4.47
C SER A 82 1.70 -15.91 4.42
N GLU A 83 1.24 -16.63 5.43
CA GLU A 83 -0.15 -17.10 5.55
C GLU A 83 -1.03 -16.03 6.20
N ARG A 84 -0.50 -15.34 7.20
CA ARG A 84 -1.23 -14.36 8.01
C ARG A 84 -1.22 -12.95 7.43
N ALA A 85 -0.25 -12.62 6.57
CA ALA A 85 -0.02 -11.27 6.08
C ALA A 85 -1.29 -10.57 5.57
N ALA A 86 -2.15 -11.28 4.83
CA ALA A 86 -3.36 -10.68 4.27
C ALA A 86 -4.33 -10.22 5.37
N ASP A 87 -4.54 -11.06 6.39
CA ASP A 87 -5.50 -10.78 7.48
C ASP A 87 -4.93 -9.78 8.48
N ASP A 88 -3.64 -9.86 8.78
CA ASP A 88 -2.97 -8.89 9.65
C ASP A 88 -3.00 -7.48 9.02
N LYS A 89 -2.75 -7.36 7.72
CA LYS A 89 -2.85 -6.08 6.99
C LYS A 89 -4.27 -5.52 7.00
N LYS A 90 -5.29 -6.35 6.75
CA LYS A 90 -6.71 -5.94 6.83
C LYS A 90 -7.05 -5.39 8.22
N ARG A 91 -6.73 -6.15 9.27
CA ARG A 91 -6.97 -5.77 10.67
C ARG A 91 -6.21 -4.51 11.05
N TRP A 92 -4.98 -4.36 10.57
CA TRP A 92 -4.14 -3.18 10.82
C TRP A 92 -4.75 -1.92 10.20
N VAL A 93 -5.14 -1.97 8.92
CA VAL A 93 -5.74 -0.80 8.25
C VAL A 93 -7.09 -0.46 8.91
N LYS A 94 -7.89 -1.46 9.28
CA LYS A 94 -9.14 -1.24 10.02
C LYS A 94 -8.89 -0.52 11.36
N LYS A 95 -7.87 -0.95 12.11
CA LYS A 95 -7.47 -0.35 13.40
C LYS A 95 -7.04 1.10 13.29
N HIS A 96 -6.21 1.45 12.29
CA HIS A 96 -5.59 2.77 12.21
C HIS A 96 -6.37 3.78 11.37
N PHE A 97 -7.11 3.32 10.37
CA PHE A 97 -7.75 4.18 9.36
C PHE A 97 -9.23 3.89 9.13
N ASN A 98 -9.81 2.93 9.87
CA ASN A 98 -11.20 2.51 9.78
C ASN A 98 -11.65 2.06 8.37
N VAL A 99 -10.71 1.64 7.51
CA VAL A 99 -11.03 1.10 6.19
C VAL A 99 -11.64 -0.30 6.36
N PRO A 100 -12.81 -0.58 5.76
CA PRO A 100 -13.41 -1.92 5.82
C PRO A 100 -12.60 -2.92 5.00
N GLU A 101 -12.61 -4.19 5.41
CA GLU A 101 -11.76 -5.24 4.83
C GLU A 101 -12.00 -5.45 3.33
N ASN A 102 -13.24 -5.23 2.85
CA ASN A 102 -13.60 -5.34 1.43
C ASN A 102 -12.95 -4.26 0.54
N ARG A 103 -12.28 -3.26 1.13
CA ARG A 103 -11.48 -2.24 0.44
C ARG A 103 -9.97 -2.44 0.62
N VAL A 104 -9.56 -3.58 1.16
CA VAL A 104 -8.14 -3.94 1.33
C VAL A 104 -7.79 -5.11 0.41
N TYR A 105 -7.08 -4.80 -0.66
CA TYR A 105 -6.63 -5.74 -1.66
C TYR A 105 -5.20 -6.18 -1.35
N ALA A 106 -5.09 -7.28 -0.61
CA ALA A 106 -3.83 -7.95 -0.32
C ALA A 106 -3.49 -8.93 -1.45
N VAL A 107 -2.51 -8.59 -2.29
CA VAL A 107 -2.20 -9.34 -3.52
C VAL A 107 -0.71 -9.66 -3.64
N LEU A 108 -0.35 -10.60 -4.53
CA LEU A 108 1.06 -10.69 -4.93
C LEU A 108 1.47 -9.39 -5.61
N ARG A 109 2.68 -8.91 -5.31
CA ARG A 109 3.22 -7.66 -5.83
C ARG A 109 3.02 -7.48 -7.35
N GLN A 110 3.30 -8.53 -8.13
CA GLN A 110 3.16 -8.52 -9.59
C GLN A 110 1.72 -8.29 -10.07
N PHE A 111 0.71 -8.54 -9.24
CA PHE A 111 -0.70 -8.36 -9.57
C PHE A 111 -1.23 -6.97 -9.24
N LYS A 112 -0.43 -6.08 -8.63
CA LYS A 112 -0.83 -4.69 -8.41
C LYS A 112 -1.20 -4.00 -9.73
N GLU A 113 -0.51 -4.29 -10.83
CA GLU A 113 -0.79 -3.68 -12.14
C GLU A 113 -2.18 -4.05 -12.70
N LYS A 114 -2.80 -5.13 -12.24
CA LYS A 114 -4.15 -5.52 -12.65
C LYS A 114 -5.24 -4.55 -12.17
N PHE A 115 -4.92 -3.69 -11.20
CA PHE A 115 -5.82 -2.67 -10.66
C PHE A 115 -5.68 -1.34 -11.39
N ALA A 116 -4.86 -1.25 -12.43
CA ALA A 116 -4.56 -0.02 -13.15
C ALA A 116 -5.79 0.66 -13.79
N LYS A 117 -6.81 -0.12 -14.15
CA LYS A 117 -8.05 0.36 -14.75
C LYS A 117 -9.25 -0.19 -13.99
N ASP A 118 -10.33 0.58 -13.94
CA ASP A 118 -11.61 0.12 -13.39
C ASP A 118 -12.16 -1.03 -14.25
N GLY A 119 -12.57 -2.13 -13.61
CA GLY A 119 -13.08 -3.29 -14.33
C GLY A 119 -14.45 -3.08 -14.98
N ARG A 120 -15.18 -2.02 -14.61
CA ARG A 120 -16.54 -1.72 -15.09
C ARG A 120 -16.52 -0.90 -16.37
N ASP A 121 -15.64 0.08 -16.47
CA ASP A 121 -15.62 1.03 -17.59
C ASP A 121 -14.22 1.31 -18.16
N GLY A 122 -13.17 0.67 -17.63
CA GLY A 122 -11.82 0.79 -18.15
C GLY A 122 -11.12 2.12 -17.86
N ARG A 123 -11.73 3.03 -17.08
CA ARG A 123 -11.10 4.31 -16.72
C ARG A 123 -9.83 4.06 -15.88
N PRO A 124 -8.80 4.93 -15.98
CA PRO A 124 -7.60 4.77 -15.18
C PRO A 124 -7.89 4.93 -13.68
N ASN A 125 -7.29 4.07 -12.86
CA ASN A 125 -7.19 4.26 -11.41
C ASN A 125 -5.86 4.94 -11.06
N LEU A 126 -5.65 5.31 -9.80
CA LEU A 126 -4.41 5.91 -9.31
C LEU A 126 -3.75 5.03 -8.25
N LEU A 127 -2.45 4.77 -8.39
CA LEU A 127 -1.63 4.10 -7.36
C LEU A 127 -0.71 5.10 -6.65
N ILE A 128 -0.77 5.12 -5.31
CA ILE A 128 0.24 5.74 -4.44
C ILE A 128 1.08 4.61 -3.85
N ASP A 129 2.38 4.56 -4.18
CA ASP A 129 3.26 3.44 -3.80
C ASP A 129 4.70 3.96 -3.68
N ASP A 130 5.43 3.50 -2.67
CA ASP A 130 6.82 3.92 -2.41
C ASP A 130 7.81 3.25 -3.38
N HIS A 131 7.40 2.15 -4.02
CA HIS A 131 8.26 1.39 -4.89
C HIS A 131 8.08 1.78 -6.36
N ILE A 132 9.08 2.48 -6.91
CA ILE A 132 9.09 2.97 -8.31
C ILE A 132 8.77 1.92 -9.40
N LYS A 133 9.15 0.65 -9.20
CA LYS A 133 8.82 -0.43 -10.15
C LYS A 133 7.31 -0.70 -10.18
N ASN A 134 6.61 -0.63 -9.03
CA ASN A 134 5.16 -0.78 -8.97
C ASN A 134 4.49 0.39 -9.68
N VAL A 135 4.90 1.62 -9.37
CA VAL A 135 4.38 2.84 -10.00
C VAL A 135 4.53 2.79 -11.52
N LYS A 136 5.72 2.41 -12.01
CA LYS A 136 5.97 2.27 -13.46
C LYS A 136 5.13 1.16 -14.10
N ALA A 137 4.97 0.02 -13.43
CA ALA A 137 4.15 -1.08 -13.92
C ALA A 137 2.67 -0.71 -14.02
N PHE A 138 2.15 -0.06 -12.98
CA PHE A 138 0.78 0.45 -12.92
C PHE A 138 0.51 1.47 -14.04
N LYS A 139 1.46 2.38 -14.30
CA LYS A 139 1.40 3.31 -15.43
C LYS A 139 1.37 2.61 -16.78
N ARG A 140 2.26 1.62 -17.01
CA ARG A 140 2.25 0.83 -18.26
C ARG A 140 0.93 0.08 -18.47
N ALA A 141 0.28 -0.36 -17.40
CA ALA A 141 -1.00 -1.06 -17.46
C ALA A 141 -2.20 -0.12 -17.70
N GLY A 142 -1.96 1.19 -17.87
CA GLY A 142 -2.97 2.18 -18.22
C GLY A 142 -3.54 2.97 -17.04
N GLY A 143 -2.91 2.88 -15.86
CA GLY A 143 -3.29 3.65 -14.68
C GLY A 143 -2.43 4.91 -14.48
N LEU A 144 -2.77 5.69 -13.47
CA LEU A 144 -1.96 6.78 -12.94
C LEU A 144 -1.10 6.28 -11.78
N GLY A 145 0.04 6.94 -11.55
CA GLY A 145 0.94 6.55 -10.47
C GLY A 145 1.66 7.73 -9.85
N VAL A 146 1.66 7.77 -8.53
CA VAL A 146 2.35 8.74 -7.67
C VAL A 146 3.39 7.98 -6.87
N LEU A 147 4.66 8.38 -7.00
CA LEU A 147 5.73 7.81 -6.20
C LEU A 147 5.65 8.43 -4.81
N HIS A 148 5.44 7.61 -3.79
CA HIS A 148 5.42 8.10 -2.42
C HIS A 148 6.84 8.28 -1.89
N LEU A 149 7.24 9.52 -1.64
CA LEU A 149 8.47 9.87 -0.92
C LEU A 149 8.18 10.40 0.49
N ASN A 150 7.03 11.07 0.62
CA ASN A 150 6.42 11.56 1.84
C ASN A 150 5.03 12.11 1.49
N ALA A 151 4.20 12.34 2.50
CA ALA A 151 2.84 12.86 2.38
C ALA A 151 2.80 14.19 1.60
N HIS A 152 3.73 15.12 1.86
CA HIS A 152 3.73 16.43 1.20
C HIS A 152 3.95 16.31 -0.32
N ASN A 153 4.92 15.49 -0.75
CA ASN A 153 5.16 15.23 -2.16
C ASN A 153 3.95 14.55 -2.81
N THR A 154 3.40 13.50 -2.18
CA THR A 154 2.21 12.82 -2.69
C THR A 154 1.02 13.76 -2.82
N ILE A 155 0.72 14.58 -1.79
CA ILE A 155 -0.38 15.55 -1.83
C ILE A 155 -0.17 16.58 -2.94
N LYS A 156 1.07 17.06 -3.15
CA LYS A 156 1.39 17.99 -4.24
C LYS A 156 1.12 17.36 -5.61
N GLU A 157 1.49 16.09 -5.81
CA GLU A 157 1.21 15.37 -7.06
C GLU A 157 -0.28 15.13 -7.27
N LEU A 158 -1.00 14.71 -6.23
CA LEU A 158 -2.45 14.55 -6.27
C LEU A 158 -3.15 15.87 -6.62
N LYS A 159 -2.72 17.00 -6.05
CA LYS A 159 -3.27 18.32 -6.40
C LYS A 159 -3.09 18.68 -7.88
N ARG A 160 -1.95 18.34 -8.47
CA ARG A 160 -1.70 18.53 -9.91
C ARG A 160 -2.61 17.66 -10.79
N LEU A 161 -3.04 16.51 -10.27
CA LEU A 161 -3.99 15.61 -10.92
C LEU A 161 -5.46 16.00 -10.67
N GLY A 162 -5.72 17.09 -9.95
CA GLY A 162 -7.07 17.64 -9.74
C GLY A 162 -7.72 17.29 -8.40
N TYR A 163 -7.04 16.57 -7.51
CA TYR A 163 -7.53 16.31 -6.15
C TYR A 163 -7.43 17.59 -5.30
N LYS A 164 -8.45 17.87 -4.48
CA LYS A 164 -8.61 19.10 -3.69
C LYS A 164 -8.93 18.77 -2.25
#